data_AF-A0A6B0HIM2-F1
#
_entry.id   AF-A0A6B0HIM2-F1
#
_cell.length_a   1.000
_cell.length_b   1.000
_cell.length_c   1.000
_cell.angle_alpha   90.00
_cell.angle_beta   90.00
_cell.angle_gamma   90.00
#
_symmetry.space_group_name_H-M   'P 1'
#
loop_
_entity.id
_entity.type
_entity.pdbx_description
1 polymer ?
#
loop_
_entity_poly.entity_id
_entity_poly.type
_entity_poly.pdbx_seq_one_letter_code
_entity_poly.pdbx_strand_id
1 'polypeptide(L)'
;MGTSVATYVLVIDVGHPATSLEDVVIYPDADHECELAGTLLGEFVDGFGASDCDCRAHLLATPPTDVVLEAAVDAGGRRVSG
;
A
#
# COMPACT_ATOMS: atom_id res chain seq x y z
N MET A 1 2.61 20.16 -14.64
CA MET A 1 1.37 19.39 -14.81
C MET A 1 1.71 17.97 -14.37
N GLY A 2 1.71 17.75 -13.06
CA GLY A 2 2.14 16.48 -12.45
C GLY A 2 0.96 15.52 -12.45
N THR A 3 1.14 14.37 -13.08
CA THR A 3 0.23 13.22 -12.95
C THR A 3 0.25 12.76 -11.50
N SER A 4 -0.83 13.00 -10.77
CA SER A 4 -1.07 12.37 -9.47
C SER A 4 -1.12 10.86 -9.67
N VAL A 5 -0.18 10.14 -9.06
CA VAL A 5 -0.22 8.69 -8.95
C VAL A 5 -0.89 8.41 -7.62
N ALA A 6 -2.00 7.67 -7.62
CA ALA A 6 -2.71 7.34 -6.39
C ALA A 6 -1.92 6.25 -5.65
N THR A 7 -1.56 6.52 -4.39
CA THR A 7 -1.07 5.48 -3.49
C THR A 7 -2.23 4.52 -3.15
N TYR A 8 -2.12 3.27 -3.59
CA TYR A 8 -3.02 2.19 -3.22
C TYR A 8 -2.37 1.32 -2.15
N VAL A 9 -3.04 1.11 -1.03
CA VAL A 9 -2.81 -0.11 -0.24
C VAL A 9 -3.50 -1.25 -0.99
N LEU A 10 -2.75 -1.98 -1.81
CA LEU A 10 -3.23 -3.19 -2.50
C LEU A 10 -2.32 -4.35 -2.13
N VAL A 11 -2.87 -5.39 -1.51
CA VAL A 11 -2.19 -6.68 -1.47
C VAL A 11 -2.90 -7.61 -2.46
N ILE A 12 -2.19 -7.90 -3.55
CA ILE A 12 -2.35 -8.91 -4.61
C ILE A 12 -2.94 -8.44 -5.97
N ASP A 13 -2.35 -9.02 -7.02
CA ASP A 13 -2.66 -9.05 -8.46
C ASP A 13 -4.17 -9.09 -8.81
N VAL A 14 -4.65 -7.97 -9.35
CA VAL A 14 -6.06 -7.72 -9.75
C VAL A 14 -6.51 -8.55 -10.98
N GLY A 15 -5.62 -9.38 -11.54
CA GLY A 15 -5.91 -10.26 -12.67
C GLY A 15 -6.17 -11.73 -12.30
N HIS A 16 -5.82 -12.16 -11.08
CA HIS A 16 -5.96 -13.55 -10.67
C HIS A 16 -7.28 -13.78 -9.90
N PRO A 17 -8.10 -14.77 -10.26
CA PRO A 17 -9.42 -15.01 -9.65
C PRO A 17 -9.38 -15.39 -8.16
N ALA A 18 -8.19 -15.69 -7.61
CA ALA A 18 -7.99 -15.95 -6.19
C ALA A 18 -7.62 -14.70 -5.38
N THR A 19 -7.60 -13.53 -6.01
CA THR A 19 -7.27 -12.26 -5.38
C THR A 19 -8.52 -11.45 -5.12
N SER A 20 -8.65 -10.93 -3.91
CA SER A 20 -9.69 -9.97 -3.54
C SER A 20 -9.08 -8.68 -3.01
N LEU A 21 -9.75 -7.57 -3.30
CA LEU A 21 -9.44 -6.26 -2.72
C LEU A 21 -10.36 -6.04 -1.52
N GLU A 22 -9.80 -6.11 -0.31
CA GLU A 22 -10.59 -6.02 0.92
C GLU A 22 -10.79 -4.57 1.39
N ASP A 23 -9.76 -3.74 1.33
CA ASP A 23 -9.77 -2.35 1.82
C ASP A 23 -8.86 -1.48 0.95
N VAL A 24 -9.17 -0.17 0.89
CA VAL A 24 -8.34 0.82 0.21
C VAL A 24 -8.17 2.04 1.12
N VAL A 25 -6.92 2.44 1.34
CA VAL A 25 -6.54 3.67 2.02
C VAL A 25 -5.86 4.60 1.02
N ILE A 26 -6.31 5.85 0.96
CA ILE A 26 -5.76 6.85 0.03
C ILE A 26 -5.13 8.04 0.78
N TYR A 27 -4.11 8.61 0.15
CA TYR A 27 -3.43 9.84 0.56
C TYR A 27 -3.54 10.84 -0.59
N PRO A 28 -4.49 11.80 -0.56
CA PRO A 28 -4.81 12.60 -1.74
C PRO A 28 -3.73 13.60 -2.14
N ASP A 29 -2.87 14.01 -1.21
CA ASP A 29 -1.96 15.14 -1.40
C ASP A 29 -0.47 14.76 -1.18
N ALA A 30 -0.15 13.49 -0.98
CA ALA A 30 1.20 13.04 -0.66
C ALA A 30 1.45 11.57 -1.02
N ASP A 31 2.65 11.31 -1.56
CA ASP A 31 3.16 9.96 -1.82
C ASP A 31 3.81 9.41 -0.55
N HIS A 32 3.05 8.64 0.25
CA HIS A 32 3.53 8.08 1.52
C HIS A 32 4.13 6.67 1.37
N GLU A 33 4.22 6.14 0.16
CA GLU A 33 4.56 4.73 -0.09
C GLU A 33 5.90 4.30 0.52
N CYS A 34 6.95 5.09 0.32
CA CYS A 34 8.29 4.78 0.83
C CYS A 34 8.33 4.80 2.37
N GLU A 35 7.69 5.80 2.97
CA GLU A 35 7.62 5.97 4.42
C GLU A 35 6.83 4.84 5.08
N LEU A 36 5.66 4.52 4.51
CA LEU A 36 4.78 3.45 4.96
C LEU A 36 5.45 2.08 4.80
N ALA A 37 6.11 1.83 3.67
CA ALA A 37 6.85 0.59 3.44
C ALA A 37 7.96 0.35 4.48
N GLY A 38 8.55 1.43 5.01
CA GLY A 38 9.57 1.35 6.06
C GLY A 38 9.04 1.28 7.49
N THR A 39 7.77 1.58 7.72
CA THR A 39 7.18 1.73 9.06
C THR A 39 6.12 0.70 9.39
N LEU A 40 5.36 0.25 8.38
CA LEU A 40 4.29 -0.73 8.55
C LEU A 40 4.86 -2.13 8.82
N LEU A 41 4.10 -2.90 9.60
CA LEU A 41 4.44 -4.29 9.90
C LEU A 41 4.27 -5.15 8.66
N GLY A 42 5.29 -5.94 8.34
CA GLY A 42 5.24 -6.93 7.28
C GLY A 42 6.62 -7.27 6.72
N GLU A 43 6.65 -8.19 5.78
CA GLU A 43 7.83 -8.52 5.00
C GLU A 43 7.63 -8.13 3.55
N PHE A 44 8.67 -7.60 2.89
CA PHE A 44 8.59 -7.29 1.48
C PHE A 44 8.31 -8.55 0.65
N VAL A 45 7.33 -8.45 -0.25
CA VAL A 45 7.04 -9.54 -1.18
C VAL A 45 8.09 -9.53 -2.29
N ASP A 46 8.86 -10.61 -2.37
CA ASP A 46 9.87 -10.78 -3.41
C ASP A 46 9.25 -10.80 -4.82
N GLY A 47 9.96 -10.18 -5.76
CA GLY A 47 9.50 -10.05 -7.15
C GLY A 47 8.62 -8.83 -7.43
N PHE A 48 8.26 -8.04 -6.41
CA PHE A 48 7.50 -6.80 -6.56
C PHE A 48 8.38 -5.60 -6.21
N GLY A 49 8.98 -4.98 -7.24
CA GLY A 49 9.84 -3.80 -7.08
C GLY A 49 9.08 -2.48 -7.06
N ALA A 50 9.75 -1.41 -6.61
CA ALA A 50 9.32 -0.05 -6.91
C ALA A 50 9.92 0.41 -8.24
N SER A 51 9.17 1.19 -9.03
CA SER A 51 9.62 1.63 -10.37
C SER A 51 10.06 3.09 -10.43
N ASP A 52 9.59 3.90 -9.49
CA ASP A 52 9.74 5.35 -9.43
C ASP A 52 10.62 5.83 -8.26
N CYS A 53 11.08 4.90 -7.42
CA CYS A 53 12.07 5.14 -6.37
C CYS A 53 13.09 4.01 -6.28
N ASP A 54 14.15 4.22 -5.48
CA ASP A 54 15.23 3.25 -5.27
C ASP A 54 14.89 2.17 -4.22
N CYS A 55 13.66 2.15 -3.69
CA CYS A 55 13.24 1.13 -2.73
C CYS A 55 13.13 -0.24 -3.39
N ARG A 56 13.53 -1.28 -2.65
CA ARG A 56 13.46 -2.66 -3.13
C ARG A 56 12.02 -3.09 -3.47
N ALA A 57 11.05 -2.68 -2.65
CA ALA A 57 9.64 -3.02 -2.77
C ALA A 57 8.81 -2.08 -1.88
N HIS A 58 7.54 -1.87 -2.23
CA HIS A 58 6.53 -1.25 -1.34
C HIS A 58 5.44 -2.23 -0.92
N LEU A 59 5.34 -3.40 -1.59
CA LEU A 59 4.36 -4.42 -1.28
C LEU A 59 4.82 -5.25 -0.08
N LEU A 60 4.00 -5.29 0.97
CA LEU A 60 4.25 -6.03 2.20
C LEU A 60 3.27 -7.20 2.34
N ALA A 61 3.78 -8.38 2.67
CA ALA A 61 3.01 -9.48 3.23
C ALA A 61 2.88 -9.26 4.74
N THR A 62 1.64 -9.14 5.23
CA THR A 62 1.38 -8.76 6.63
C THR A 62 0.22 -9.53 7.25
N PRO A 63 0.47 -10.24 8.37
CA PRO A 63 -0.58 -10.70 9.26
C PRO A 63 -0.48 -10.07 10.67
N PRO A 64 -1.59 -9.58 11.28
CA PRO A 64 -2.94 -9.42 10.74
C PRO A 64 -3.17 -8.04 10.06
N THR A 65 -4.09 -8.00 9.09
CA THR A 65 -4.33 -6.84 8.20
C THR A 65 -4.94 -5.63 8.92
N ASP A 66 -5.69 -5.85 9.99
CA ASP A 66 -6.33 -4.81 10.80
C ASP A 66 -5.31 -3.82 11.37
N VAL A 67 -4.21 -4.32 11.93
CA VAL A 67 -3.14 -3.50 12.50
C VAL A 67 -2.48 -2.60 11.45
N VAL A 68 -2.29 -3.12 10.23
CA VAL A 68 -1.69 -2.34 9.13
C VAL A 68 -2.65 -1.28 8.62
N LEU A 69 -3.95 -1.59 8.55
CA LEU A 69 -4.97 -0.62 8.16
C LEU A 69 -5.12 0.49 9.21
N GLU A 70 -5.07 0.16 10.50
CA GLU A 70 -5.06 1.15 11.58
C GLU A 70 -3.84 2.06 11.47
N ALA A 71 -2.64 1.49 11.33
CA ALA A 71 -1.41 2.27 11.19
C ALA A 71 -1.42 3.18 9.94
N ALA A 72 -1.97 2.72 8.82
CA ALA A 72 -2.11 3.54 7.61
C ALA A 72 -3.12 4.68 7.82
N VAL A 73 -4.21 4.45 8.54
CA VAL A 73 -5.15 5.54 8.87
C VAL A 73 -4.52 6.54 9.84
N ASP A 74 -3.80 6.06 10.85
CA ASP A 74 -3.10 6.90 11.82
C ASP A 74 -2.00 7.75 11.16
N ALA A 75 -1.40 7.26 10.08
CA ALA A 75 -0.46 8.01 9.24
C ALA A 75 -1.13 9.10 8.36
N GLY A 76 -2.45 9.30 8.49
CA GLY A 76 -3.21 10.32 7.77
C GLY A 76 -3.97 9.81 6.55
N GLY A 77 -3.95 8.49 6.31
CA GLY A 77 -4.69 7.85 5.23
C GLY A 77 -6.19 7.86 5.48
N ARG A 78 -6.98 7.99 4.42
CA ARG A 78 -8.44 7.86 4.49
C ARG A 78 -8.89 6.56 3.85
N ARG A 79 -9.63 5.74 4.60
CA ARG A 79 -10.35 4.59 4.02
C ARG A 79 -11.40 5.07 3.02
N VAL A 80 -11.43 4.45 1.86
CA VAL A 80 -12.49 4.62 0.87
C VAL A 80 -13.30 3.33 0.83
N SER A 81 -14.56 3.43 1.21
CA SER A 81 -15.51 2.34 1.04
C SER A 81 -15.87 2.22 -0.44
N GLY A 82 -15.72 1.02 -0.99
CA GLY A 82 -16.21 0.66 -2.33
C GLY A 82 -17.72 0.54 -2.40
#